data_AF-A0A7C1XJ68-F1
#
_entry.id   AF-A0A7C1XJ68-F1
#
_cell.length_a   1.000
_cell.length_b   1.000
_cell.length_c   1.000
_cell.angle_alpha   90.00
_cell.angle_beta   90.00
_cell.angle_gamma   90.00
#
_symmetry.space_group_name_H-M   'P 1'
#
loop_
_entity.id
_entity.type
_entity.pdbx_description
1 polymer ?
#
loop_
_entity_poly.entity_id
_entity_poly.type
_entity_poly.pdbx_seq_one_letter_code
_entity_poly.pdbx_strand_id
1 'polypeptide(L)'
;MSRAAQAVLFCAVLLALSAGVTAEKAEAVVAAPVEQGLTQPDGREFAARQWGDERLHGWETIEGYTVVRDEAGYWNYAEAGGPGGLKSTGVIVGLAPPEGLRRGVRPKAGVWLKGVEGSTEKGRGEVPRRVVPPTGVANIPVILVNFSDTATTYTAPDFEALLFGSGNKSLKDYYEE
;
A
#
# COMPACT_ATOMS: atom_id res chain seq x y z
N MET A 1 -25.37 -8.67 -48.21
CA MET A 1 -24.74 -7.44 -47.66
C MET A 1 -23.29 -7.39 -48.14
N SER A 2 -22.76 -6.22 -48.49
CA SER A 2 -21.37 -6.11 -48.95
C SER A 2 -20.40 -6.33 -47.79
N ARG A 3 -19.18 -6.80 -48.07
CA ARG A 3 -18.12 -6.96 -47.05
C ARG A 3 -17.85 -5.66 -46.27
N ALA A 4 -18.05 -4.51 -46.92
CA ALA A 4 -17.96 -3.20 -46.29
C ALA A 4 -19.06 -2.96 -45.23
N ALA A 5 -20.31 -3.38 -45.51
CA ALA A 5 -21.41 -3.26 -44.55
C ALA A 5 -21.22 -4.16 -43.32
N GLN A 6 -20.63 -5.34 -43.48
CA GLN A 6 -20.26 -6.23 -42.38
C GLN A 6 -19.12 -5.65 -41.52
N ALA A 7 -18.11 -5.04 -42.15
CA ALA A 7 -16.99 -4.43 -41.42
C ALA A 7 -17.44 -3.20 -40.59
N VAL A 8 -18.32 -2.37 -41.13
CA VAL A 8 -18.88 -1.21 -40.41
C VAL A 8 -19.73 -1.65 -39.22
N LEU A 9 -20.57 -2.67 -39.40
CA LEU A 9 -21.38 -3.21 -38.31
C LEU A 9 -20.52 -3.85 -37.21
N PHE A 10 -19.44 -4.54 -37.59
CA PHE A 10 -18.50 -5.16 -36.65
C PHE A 10 -17.73 -4.10 -35.84
N CYS A 11 -17.26 -3.02 -36.48
CA CYS A 11 -16.63 -1.90 -35.79
C CYS A 11 -17.59 -1.16 -34.85
N ALA A 12 -18.86 -0.99 -35.23
CA ALA A 12 -19.86 -0.35 -34.38
C ALA A 12 -20.17 -1.19 -33.13
N VAL A 13 -20.22 -2.51 -33.27
CA VAL A 13 -20.41 -3.44 -32.12
C VAL A 13 -19.19 -3.42 -31.19
N LEU A 14 -17.97 -3.39 -31.72
CA LEU A 14 -16.74 -3.30 -30.91
C LEU A 14 -16.62 -1.97 -30.16
N LEU A 15 -17.05 -0.86 -30.76
CA LEU A 15 -17.10 0.46 -30.10
C LEU A 15 -18.19 0.54 -29.02
N ALA A 16 -19.32 -0.16 -29.20
CA ALA A 16 -20.37 -0.24 -28.18
C ALA A 16 -19.96 -1.11 -26.97
N LEU A 17 -19.16 -2.16 -27.20
CA LEU A 17 -18.67 -3.05 -26.14
C LEU A 17 -17.58 -2.41 -25.25
N SER A 18 -16.80 -1.46 -25.76
CA SER A 18 -15.75 -0.79 -24.97
C SER A 18 -16.27 0.33 -24.05
N ALA A 19 -17.48 0.85 -24.30
CA ALA A 19 -18.08 1.92 -23.50
C ALA A 19 -18.65 1.45 -22.14
N GLY A 20 -18.73 0.13 -21.90
CA GLY A 20 -19.31 -0.45 -20.69
C GLY A 20 -18.33 -0.75 -19.56
N VAL A 21 -17.02 -0.53 -19.74
CA VAL A 21 -16.03 -0.80 -18.68
C VAL A 21 -16.01 0.39 -17.70
N THR A 22 -16.91 0.37 -16.73
CA THR A 22 -16.80 1.26 -15.58
C THR A 22 -15.69 0.74 -14.68
N ALA A 23 -14.65 1.55 -14.49
CA ALA A 23 -13.61 1.28 -13.51
C ALA A 23 -14.24 1.18 -12.13
N GLU A 24 -14.34 -0.02 -11.58
CA GLU A 24 -14.70 -0.21 -10.18
C GLU A 24 -13.62 0.46 -9.33
N LYS A 25 -14.04 1.39 -8.48
CA LYS A 25 -13.14 1.99 -7.50
C LYS A 25 -12.79 0.90 -6.49
N ALA A 26 -11.53 0.47 -6.48
CA ALA A 26 -11.01 -0.33 -5.39
C ALA A 26 -11.09 0.51 -4.10
N GLU A 27 -11.89 0.07 -3.14
CA GLU A 27 -11.91 0.67 -1.81
C GLU A 27 -10.73 0.13 -1.01
N ALA A 28 -9.90 1.06 -0.55
CA ALA A 28 -8.75 0.82 0.29
C ALA A 28 -9.18 0.16 1.63
N VAL A 29 -8.47 -0.88 2.07
CA VAL A 29 -8.77 -1.54 3.33
C VAL A 29 -8.22 -0.68 4.47
N VAL A 30 -9.11 -0.23 5.35
CA VAL A 30 -8.74 0.56 6.54
C VAL A 30 -7.97 -0.33 7.53
N ALA A 31 -6.89 0.21 8.10
CA ALA A 31 -6.15 -0.42 9.18
C ALA A 31 -7.09 -0.76 10.34
N ALA A 32 -7.07 -2.03 10.78
CA ALA A 32 -7.86 -2.45 11.92
C ALA A 32 -7.41 -1.67 13.17
N PRO A 33 -8.33 -1.10 13.97
CA PRO A 33 -8.00 -0.29 15.14
C PRO A 33 -7.60 -1.16 16.34
N VAL A 34 -6.65 -2.07 16.13
CA VAL A 34 -6.10 -2.93 17.18
C VAL A 34 -5.13 -2.10 18.01
N GLU A 35 -5.28 -2.16 19.33
CA GLU A 35 -4.37 -1.51 20.27
C GLU A 35 -3.05 -2.28 20.30
N GLN A 36 -1.95 -1.55 20.16
CA GLN A 36 -0.60 -2.10 20.16
C GLN A 36 0.23 -1.35 21.20
N GLY A 37 1.04 -2.08 21.96
CA GLY A 37 2.05 -1.50 22.83
C GLY A 37 3.25 -1.05 21.99
N LEU A 38 3.54 0.25 21.99
CA LEU A 38 4.74 0.82 21.38
C LEU A 38 5.73 1.21 22.47
N THR A 39 7.00 0.88 22.23
CA THR A 39 8.09 1.13 23.17
C THR A 39 8.89 2.38 22.75
N GLN A 40 9.13 3.27 23.70
CA GLN A 40 10.05 4.38 23.59
C GLN A 40 11.51 3.87 23.66
N PRO A 41 12.50 4.62 23.13
CA PRO A 41 13.91 4.25 23.24
C PRO A 41 14.42 4.06 24.68
N ASP A 42 13.79 4.71 25.66
CA ASP A 42 14.12 4.57 27.09
C ASP A 42 13.39 3.39 27.79
N GLY A 43 12.64 2.59 27.04
CA GLY A 43 11.92 1.42 27.54
C GLY A 43 10.52 1.70 28.07
N ARG A 44 10.06 2.95 28.16
CA ARG A 44 8.66 3.24 28.49
C ARG A 44 7.73 2.78 27.38
N GLU A 45 6.58 2.22 27.73
CA GLU A 45 5.58 1.78 26.76
C GLU A 45 4.35 2.68 26.78
N PHE A 46 3.68 2.80 25.63
CA PHE A 46 2.36 3.41 25.52
C PHE A 46 1.51 2.64 24.52
N ALA A 47 0.19 2.63 24.75
CA ALA A 47 -0.74 2.00 23.85
C ALA A 47 -1.08 2.95 22.69
N ALA A 48 -1.11 2.41 21.47
CA ALA A 48 -1.39 3.15 20.25
C ALA A 48 -2.28 2.34 19.30
N ARG A 49 -2.94 3.03 18.38
CA ARG A 49 -3.67 2.43 17.26
C ARG A 49 -3.06 2.89 15.95
N GLN A 50 -2.96 1.96 15.00
CA GLN A 50 -2.65 2.32 13.62
C GLN A 50 -3.92 2.86 12.95
N TRP A 51 -3.75 3.89 12.12
CA TRP A 51 -4.81 4.43 11.28
C TRP A 51 -4.35 4.45 9.83
N GLY A 52 -5.31 4.52 8.91
CA GLY A 52 -5.05 4.72 7.49
C GLY A 52 -5.23 3.49 6.62
N ASP A 53 -4.58 3.47 5.46
CA ASP A 53 -4.67 2.45 4.42
C ASP A 53 -3.35 2.26 3.65
N GLU A 54 -3.38 1.58 2.49
CA GLU A 54 -2.19 1.31 1.68
C GLU A 54 -1.49 2.57 1.14
N ARG A 55 -2.16 3.74 1.17
CA ARG A 55 -1.66 5.00 0.64
C ARG A 55 -1.20 5.94 1.74
N LEU A 56 -1.92 5.98 2.85
CA LEU A 56 -1.61 6.88 3.95
C LEU A 56 -1.97 6.25 5.28
N HIS A 57 -0.97 6.04 6.12
CA HIS A 57 -1.14 5.48 7.46
C HIS A 57 -0.21 6.13 8.49
N GLY A 58 -0.48 5.83 9.75
CA GLY A 58 0.36 6.27 10.85
C GLY A 58 -0.18 5.77 12.18
N TRP A 59 0.29 6.39 13.25
CA TRP A 59 -0.03 6.00 14.63
C TRP A 59 -0.75 7.11 15.37
N GLU A 60 -1.59 6.73 16.31
CA GLU A 60 -2.16 7.62 17.31
C GLU A 60 -2.26 6.93 18.68
N THR A 61 -2.22 7.73 19.74
CA THR A 61 -2.52 7.27 21.11
C THR A 61 -3.97 6.79 21.23
N ILE A 62 -4.30 6.06 22.29
CA ILE A 62 -5.67 5.59 22.56
C ILE A 62 -6.65 6.76 22.71
N GLU A 63 -6.15 7.90 23.21
CA GLU A 63 -6.89 9.15 23.32
C GLU A 63 -7.08 9.86 21.98
N GLY A 64 -6.46 9.41 20.88
CA GLY A 64 -6.64 9.93 19.53
C GLY A 64 -5.67 11.04 19.13
N TYR A 65 -4.57 11.25 19.87
CA TYR A 65 -3.50 12.15 19.45
C TYR A 65 -2.58 11.47 18.45
N THR A 66 -2.40 12.10 17.29
CA THR A 66 -1.44 11.64 16.27
C THR A 66 -0.01 11.71 16.82
N VAL A 67 0.80 10.70 16.50
CA VAL A 67 2.19 10.62 16.93
C VAL A 67 3.13 10.45 15.74
N VAL A 68 4.33 10.99 15.85
CA VAL A 68 5.42 10.82 14.87
C VAL A 68 6.69 10.38 15.59
N ARG A 69 7.51 9.60 14.90
CA ARG A 69 8.80 9.18 15.41
C ARG A 69 9.88 10.16 14.93
N ASP A 70 10.68 10.68 15.86
CA ASP A 70 11.81 11.55 15.51
C ASP A 70 13.06 10.74 15.09
N GLU A 71 14.12 11.45 14.70
CA GLU A 71 15.39 10.85 14.26
C GLU A 71 16.11 10.07 15.37
N ALA A 72 15.89 10.44 16.64
CA ALA A 72 16.41 9.72 17.80
C ALA A 72 15.57 8.48 18.16
N GLY A 73 14.46 8.27 17.45
CA GLY A 73 13.58 7.12 17.60
C GLY A 73 12.49 7.30 18.66
N TYR A 74 12.33 8.48 19.26
CA TYR A 74 11.26 8.75 20.22
C TYR A 74 9.93 9.03 19.52
N TRP A 75 8.85 8.49 20.09
CA TRP A 75 7.50 8.83 19.68
C TRP A 75 7.07 10.12 20.36
N ASN A 76 6.75 11.12 19.54
CA ASN A 76 6.32 12.45 19.97
C ASN A 76 4.89 12.74 19.51
N TYR A 77 4.16 13.54 20.28
CA TYR A 77 2.90 14.10 19.83
C TYR A 77 3.10 14.95 18.57
N ALA A 78 2.15 14.90 17.65
CA ALA A 78 2.22 15.57 16.36
C ALA A 78 1.10 16.59 16.16
N GLU A 79 1.44 17.69 15.50
CA GLU A 79 0.50 18.71 15.01
C GLU A 79 0.49 18.75 13.48
N ALA A 80 -0.50 19.42 12.91
CA ALA A 80 -0.57 19.61 11.47
C ALA A 80 0.52 20.59 11.03
N GLY A 81 1.37 20.22 10.08
CA GLY A 81 2.39 21.12 9.55
C GLY A 81 3.62 20.41 9.03
N GLY A 82 4.58 21.17 8.50
CA GLY A 82 5.87 20.65 8.02
C GLY A 82 5.80 19.81 6.73
N PRO A 83 6.97 19.37 6.24
CA PRO A 83 7.07 18.40 5.14
C PRO A 83 6.37 17.09 5.53
N GLY A 84 5.55 16.52 4.64
CA GLY A 84 4.73 15.34 4.96
C GLY A 84 3.41 15.65 5.70
N GLY A 85 3.17 16.88 6.13
CA GLY A 85 1.88 17.34 6.67
C GLY A 85 1.65 17.06 8.16
N LEU A 86 2.60 16.39 8.82
CA LEU A 86 2.69 16.26 10.26
C LEU A 86 4.04 16.80 10.75
N LYS A 87 4.01 17.50 11.88
CA LYS A 87 5.20 18.05 12.53
C LYS A 87 5.22 17.59 13.98
N SER A 88 6.39 17.15 14.45
CA SER A 88 6.60 16.85 15.87
C SER A 88 6.42 18.11 16.72
N THR A 89 5.71 17.96 17.84
CA THR A 89 5.62 19.00 18.88
C THR A 89 6.85 19.03 19.79
N GLY A 90 7.72 18.00 19.71
CA GLY A 90 8.85 17.79 20.61
C GLY A 90 8.48 17.25 21.98
N VAL A 91 7.19 16.98 22.23
CA VAL A 91 6.73 16.37 23.49
C VAL A 91 6.60 14.87 23.31
N ILE A 92 7.42 14.12 24.05
CA ILE A 92 7.45 12.66 24.05
C ILE A 92 6.13 12.10 24.62
N VAL A 93 5.58 11.11 23.93
CA VAL A 93 4.37 10.40 24.36
C VAL A 93 4.63 9.65 25.67
N GLY A 94 3.71 9.77 26.63
CA GLY A 94 3.90 9.35 28.02
C GLY A 94 4.18 10.54 28.96
N LEU A 95 4.41 11.73 28.42
CA LEU A 95 4.24 13.00 29.12
C LEU A 95 2.85 13.59 28.80
N ALA A 96 2.46 14.65 29.53
CA ALA A 96 1.22 15.34 29.23
C ALA A 96 1.26 15.94 27.81
N PRO A 97 0.22 15.72 26.97
CA PRO A 97 0.17 16.31 25.64
C PRO A 97 0.14 17.86 25.75
N PRO A 98 0.70 18.59 24.77
CA PRO A 98 0.58 20.03 24.70
C PRO A 98 -0.88 20.49 24.83
N GLU A 99 -1.10 21.57 25.58
CA GLU A 99 -2.44 22.13 25.76
C GLU A 99 -3.03 22.55 24.40
N GLY A 100 -4.30 22.23 24.18
CA GLY A 100 -4.99 22.56 22.93
C GLY A 100 -4.58 21.72 21.71
N LEU A 101 -3.73 20.69 21.88
CA LEU A 101 -3.35 19.81 20.78
C LEU A 101 -4.58 19.13 20.16
N ARG A 102 -4.70 19.21 18.83
CA ARG A 102 -5.81 18.62 18.10
C ARG A 102 -5.63 17.12 17.94
N ARG A 103 -6.70 16.36 18.15
CA ARG A 103 -6.78 14.92 17.88
C ARG A 103 -7.11 14.65 16.42
N GLY A 104 -6.82 13.44 15.94
CA GLY A 104 -7.21 12.99 14.61
C GLY A 104 -6.53 13.75 13.46
N VAL A 105 -5.37 14.36 13.71
CA VAL A 105 -4.65 15.13 12.68
C VAL A 105 -3.97 14.16 11.71
N ARG A 106 -4.23 14.29 10.40
CA ARG A 106 -3.66 13.42 9.36
C ARG A 106 -2.96 14.26 8.28
N PRO A 107 -1.90 13.74 7.63
CA PRO A 107 -1.38 14.32 6.40
C PRO A 107 -2.47 14.49 5.37
N LYS A 108 -2.39 15.57 4.58
CA LYS A 108 -3.20 15.66 3.36
C LYS A 108 -2.53 14.79 2.29
N ALA A 109 -3.32 13.99 1.56
CA ALA A 109 -2.84 13.02 0.57
C ALA A 109 -1.85 13.59 -0.49
N GLY A 110 -1.88 14.91 -0.74
CA GLY A 110 -0.95 15.58 -1.66
C GLY A 110 0.44 15.92 -1.10
N VAL A 111 0.70 15.73 0.20
CA VAL A 111 1.96 16.17 0.83
C VAL A 111 3.06 15.10 0.74
N TRP A 112 2.70 13.81 0.65
CA TRP A 112 3.65 12.70 0.48
C TRP A 112 4.16 12.53 -0.96
N LEU A 113 3.42 13.04 -1.96
CA LEU A 113 3.87 13.04 -3.35
C LEU A 113 5.21 13.78 -3.52
N LYS A 114 5.47 14.82 -2.71
CA LYS A 114 6.76 15.55 -2.76
C LYS A 114 7.98 14.74 -2.27
N GLY A 115 7.77 13.70 -1.47
CA GLY A 115 8.86 12.83 -0.99
C GLY A 115 9.22 11.72 -1.98
N VAL A 116 8.28 11.35 -2.87
CA VAL A 116 8.47 10.36 -3.94
C VAL A 116 8.80 11.05 -5.28
N GLU A 117 8.46 12.33 -5.44
CA GLU A 117 8.77 13.19 -6.60
C GLU A 117 10.28 13.37 -6.84
N GLY A 118 11.15 12.99 -5.90
CA GLY A 118 12.59 12.87 -6.15
C GLY A 118 12.97 11.80 -7.20
N SER A 119 12.00 10.98 -7.62
CA SER A 119 12.20 9.91 -8.61
C SER A 119 11.26 9.97 -9.82
N THR A 120 10.44 11.01 -9.98
CA THR A 120 9.56 11.16 -11.16
C THR A 120 9.71 12.50 -11.85
N GLU A 121 10.31 12.43 -13.03
CA GLU A 121 10.00 13.25 -14.21
C GLU A 121 10.53 14.70 -14.26
N LYS A 122 11.84 14.84 -14.46
CA LYS A 122 12.33 15.74 -15.52
C LYS A 122 12.49 14.93 -16.81
N GLY A 123 11.38 14.73 -17.51
CA GLY A 123 11.39 14.04 -18.79
C GLY A 123 9.97 13.82 -19.28
N ARG A 124 9.39 14.85 -19.90
CA ARG A 124 8.20 14.70 -20.74
C ARG A 124 8.62 13.97 -22.01
N GLY A 125 8.85 12.67 -21.90
CA GLY A 125 9.27 11.77 -22.95
C GLY A 125 8.64 10.41 -22.68
N GLU A 126 7.86 9.94 -23.65
CA GLU A 126 7.23 8.62 -23.76
C GLU A 126 6.89 7.91 -22.45
N VAL A 127 5.58 7.83 -22.15
CA VAL A 127 5.05 6.88 -21.17
C VAL A 127 5.70 5.54 -21.44
N PRO A 128 6.57 5.00 -20.55
CA PRO A 128 7.12 3.69 -20.78
C PRO A 128 5.95 2.76 -20.51
N ARG A 129 5.21 2.38 -21.56
CA ARG A 129 4.52 1.10 -21.56
C ARG A 129 5.64 0.09 -21.46
N ARG A 130 6.03 -0.23 -20.23
CA ARG A 130 6.76 -1.44 -19.92
C ARG A 130 5.76 -2.56 -20.17
N VAL A 131 5.56 -2.87 -21.45
CA VAL A 131 4.89 -4.08 -21.87
C VAL A 131 5.83 -5.16 -21.39
N VAL A 132 5.43 -5.85 -20.32
CA VAL A 132 6.04 -7.14 -20.00
C VAL A 132 5.83 -7.98 -21.26
N PRO A 133 6.91 -8.48 -21.89
CA PRO A 133 6.76 -9.34 -23.05
C PRO A 133 5.74 -10.44 -22.72
N PRO A 134 4.74 -10.72 -23.58
CA PRO A 134 3.71 -11.73 -23.30
C PRO A 134 4.29 -13.14 -23.25
N THR A 135 5.57 -13.30 -23.59
CA THR A 135 6.32 -14.54 -23.60
C THR A 135 7.69 -14.32 -22.97
N GLY A 136 8.22 -15.35 -22.30
CA GLY A 136 9.52 -15.30 -21.64
C GLY A 136 9.45 -15.76 -20.19
N VAL A 137 10.57 -15.64 -19.48
CA VAL A 137 10.68 -16.03 -18.08
C VAL A 137 10.31 -14.84 -17.18
N ALA A 138 9.26 -15.00 -16.38
CA ALA A 138 8.89 -14.05 -15.33
C ALA A 138 9.50 -14.48 -14.00
N ASN A 139 10.26 -13.58 -13.35
CA ASN A 139 10.78 -13.80 -12.00
C ASN A 139 9.78 -13.27 -10.98
N ILE A 140 9.17 -14.15 -10.19
CA ILE A 140 8.11 -13.81 -9.23
C ILE A 140 8.67 -13.93 -7.81
N PRO A 141 8.86 -12.83 -7.07
CA PRO A 141 9.27 -12.90 -5.67
C PRO A 141 8.10 -13.42 -4.81
N VAL A 142 8.37 -14.44 -4.00
CA VAL A 142 7.41 -15.01 -3.05
C VAL A 142 7.93 -14.77 -1.64
N ILE A 143 7.13 -14.09 -0.82
CA ILE A 143 7.47 -13.79 0.58
C ILE A 143 6.53 -14.60 1.48
N LEU A 144 7.09 -15.58 2.18
CA LEU A 144 6.36 -16.35 3.20
C LEU A 144 6.66 -15.75 4.58
N VAL A 145 5.60 -15.34 5.29
CA VAL A 145 5.69 -14.73 6.62
C VAL A 145 4.97 -15.62 7.62
N ASN A 146 5.64 -15.94 8.73
CA ASN A 146 5.04 -16.59 9.89
C ASN A 146 5.25 -15.73 11.13
N PHE A 147 4.24 -15.59 11.97
CA PHE A 147 4.34 -14.84 13.22
C PHE A 147 4.81 -15.77 14.35
N SER A 148 5.48 -15.19 15.36
CA SER A 148 6.11 -15.96 16.45
C SER A 148 5.11 -16.74 17.31
N ASP A 149 3.84 -16.35 17.31
CA ASP A 149 2.73 -16.97 18.01
C ASP A 149 1.90 -17.93 17.14
N THR A 150 2.34 -18.18 15.90
CA THR A 150 1.64 -19.03 14.93
C THR A 150 2.52 -20.17 14.42
N ALA A 151 1.89 -21.26 14.00
CA ALA A 151 2.54 -22.39 13.35
C ALA A 151 2.07 -22.53 11.91
N THR A 152 2.97 -22.84 10.99
CA THR A 152 2.64 -23.07 9.58
C THR A 152 2.18 -24.50 9.35
N THR A 153 1.14 -24.67 8.53
CA THR A 153 0.72 -26.00 8.05
C THR A 153 1.49 -26.43 6.80
N TYR A 154 1.85 -25.47 5.96
CA TYR A 154 2.55 -25.69 4.70
C TYR A 154 3.97 -25.14 4.77
N THR A 155 4.86 -25.77 4.02
CA THR A 155 6.29 -25.48 3.96
C THR A 155 6.64 -24.76 2.66
N ALA A 156 7.81 -24.11 2.62
CA ALA A 156 8.27 -23.46 1.39
C ALA A 156 8.29 -24.39 0.15
N PRO A 157 8.73 -25.66 0.25
CA PRO A 157 8.61 -26.62 -0.85
C PRO A 157 7.18 -26.85 -1.36
N ASP A 158 6.18 -26.79 -0.49
CA ASP A 158 4.78 -26.95 -0.91
C ASP A 158 4.35 -25.80 -1.83
N PHE A 159 4.77 -24.57 -1.49
CA PHE A 159 4.54 -23.39 -2.33
C PHE A 159 5.38 -23.43 -3.61
N GLU A 160 6.62 -23.89 -3.55
CA GLU A 160 7.47 -24.07 -4.73
C GLU A 160 6.83 -25.04 -5.73
N ALA A 161 6.32 -26.18 -5.25
CA ALA A 161 5.62 -27.15 -6.08
C ALA A 161 4.32 -26.57 -6.65
N LEU A 162 3.55 -25.82 -5.86
CA LEU A 162 2.30 -25.20 -6.29
C LEU A 162 2.51 -24.10 -7.33
N LEU A 163 3.55 -23.28 -7.18
CA LEU A 163 3.77 -22.10 -8.03
C LEU A 163 4.65 -22.42 -9.24
N PHE A 164 5.72 -23.17 -9.05
CA PHE A 164 6.79 -23.33 -10.05
C PHE A 164 7.04 -24.78 -10.48
N GLY A 165 6.29 -25.74 -9.92
CA GLY A 165 6.31 -27.15 -10.32
C GLY A 165 5.93 -27.38 -11.79
N SER A 166 6.13 -28.60 -12.28
CA SER A 166 5.74 -28.96 -13.65
C SER A 166 4.99 -30.28 -13.68
N GLY A 167 3.93 -30.35 -14.48
CA GLY A 167 3.09 -31.53 -14.62
C GLY A 167 2.18 -31.82 -13.42
N ASN A 168 1.95 -30.82 -12.57
CA ASN A 168 1.18 -30.91 -11.34
C ASN A 168 0.06 -29.86 -11.23
N LYS A 169 -0.31 -29.22 -12.35
CA LYS A 169 -1.28 -28.11 -12.42
C LYS A 169 -0.83 -26.91 -11.57
N SER A 170 0.47 -26.61 -11.63
CA SER A 170 1.05 -25.46 -10.95
C SER A 170 0.63 -24.14 -11.61
N LEU A 171 0.93 -23.01 -10.96
CA LEU A 171 0.80 -21.69 -11.58
C LEU A 171 1.62 -21.62 -12.89
N LYS A 172 2.81 -22.21 -12.92
CA LYS A 172 3.62 -22.34 -14.13
C LYS A 172 2.89 -23.11 -15.22
N ASP A 173 2.34 -24.29 -14.92
CA ASP A 173 1.58 -25.08 -15.90
C ASP A 173 0.42 -24.24 -16.48
N TYR A 174 -0.33 -23.49 -15.65
CA TYR A 174 -1.42 -22.62 -16.11
C TYR A 174 -0.98 -21.51 -17.08
N TYR A 175 0.24 -20.97 -16.92
CA TYR A 175 0.78 -19.96 -17.85
C TYR A 175 1.42 -20.59 -19.10
N GLU A 176 1.69 -21.90 -19.09
CA GLU A 176 2.27 -22.65 -20.22
C GLU A 176 1.22 -23.41 -21.06
N GLU A 177 -0.04 -23.50 -20.59
CA GLU A 177 -1.20 -24.01 -21.34
C GLU A 177 -1.58 -23.15 -22.56
#